data_AF-A0A1B6FLV7-F1
#
_entry.id   AF-A0A1B6FLV7-F1
#
_cell.length_a   1.000
_cell.length_b   1.000
_cell.length_c   1.000
_cell.angle_alpha   90.00
_cell.angle_beta   90.00
_cell.angle_gamma   90.00
#
_symmetry.space_group_name_H-M   'P 1'
#
loop_
_entity.id
_entity.type
_entity.pdbx_description
1 polymer ?
#
loop_
_entity_poly.entity_id
_entity_poly.type
_entity_poly.pdbx_seq_one_letter_code
_entity_poly.pdbx_strand_id
1 'polypeptide(L)'
;ILGVSPASKLRKLSADRRPTALKSKVEKVSEKIKRNLELCFESKLVEPKDPSQTSVNEYDELIQKLKAKCVLASKEDKIKIISLLPPSWSRAKIASEFNVTERLVRLTKELV
;
A
#
# COMPACT_ATOMS: atom_id res chain seq x y z
N ILE A 1 -16.14 -57.10 -29.47
CA ILE A 1 -15.48 -55.82 -29.86
C ILE A 1 -14.16 -55.76 -29.10
N LEU A 2 -13.04 -56.00 -29.78
CA LEU A 2 -11.72 -56.20 -29.18
C LEU A 2 -11.22 -54.90 -28.53
N GLY A 3 -10.76 -55.02 -27.28
CA GLY A 3 -10.29 -53.93 -26.44
C GLY A 3 -9.06 -53.25 -27.03
N VAL A 4 -9.17 -51.95 -27.29
CA VAL A 4 -8.05 -51.12 -27.71
C VAL A 4 -7.14 -50.84 -26.52
N SER A 5 -5.91 -51.36 -26.57
CA SER A 5 -4.90 -51.22 -25.53
C SER A 5 -4.44 -49.76 -25.35
N PRO A 6 -4.21 -49.26 -24.11
CA PRO A 6 -3.83 -47.87 -23.84
C PRO A 6 -2.50 -47.40 -24.46
N ALA A 7 -1.66 -48.33 -24.96
CA ALA A 7 -0.35 -48.04 -25.53
C ALA A 7 -0.40 -47.09 -26.74
N SER A 8 -1.54 -47.03 -27.44
CA SER A 8 -1.78 -46.07 -28.55
C SER A 8 -1.78 -44.60 -28.10
N LYS A 9 -1.91 -44.31 -26.80
CA LYS A 9 -1.86 -42.95 -26.23
C LYS A 9 -0.44 -42.43 -26.01
N LEU A 10 0.58 -43.30 -26.04
CA LEU A 10 1.99 -42.94 -25.83
C LEU A 10 2.73 -42.87 -27.18
N ARG A 11 2.20 -42.09 -28.13
CA ARG A 11 2.87 -41.85 -29.41
C ARG A 11 3.81 -40.65 -29.31
N LYS A 12 5.11 -40.86 -29.55
CA LYS A 12 6.10 -39.78 -29.65
C LYS A 12 5.71 -38.83 -30.78
N LEU A 13 5.73 -37.52 -30.50
CA LEU A 13 5.46 -36.50 -31.52
C LEU A 13 6.56 -36.48 -32.58
N SER A 14 6.15 -36.34 -33.84
CA SER A 14 7.07 -36.11 -34.98
C SER A 14 7.87 -34.82 -34.77
N ALA A 15 9.10 -34.78 -35.28
CA ALA A 15 10.02 -33.66 -35.06
C ALA A 15 9.38 -32.31 -35.43
N ASP A 16 8.65 -32.26 -36.54
CA ASP A 16 8.01 -31.04 -37.06
C ASP A 16 6.88 -30.51 -36.16
N ARG A 17 6.23 -31.40 -35.38
CA ARG A 17 5.11 -31.03 -34.49
C ARG A 17 5.56 -30.67 -33.08
N ARG A 18 6.79 -31.01 -32.70
CA ARG A 18 7.36 -30.69 -31.37
C ARG A 18 7.45 -29.19 -31.08
N PRO A 19 7.93 -28.30 -31.99
CA PRO A 19 8.06 -26.88 -31.65
C PRO A 19 6.69 -26.23 -31.38
N THR A 20 5.67 -26.55 -32.18
CA THR A 20 4.30 -26.04 -31.99
C THR A 20 3.67 -26.57 -30.70
N ALA A 21 3.87 -27.85 -30.39
CA ALA A 21 3.39 -28.44 -29.14
C ALA A 21 4.06 -27.82 -27.91
N LEU A 22 5.37 -27.54 -27.99
CA LEU A 22 6.11 -26.84 -26.94
C LEU A 22 5.58 -25.42 -26.74
N LYS A 23 5.42 -24.66 -27.83
CA LYS A 23 4.86 -23.30 -27.79
C LYS A 23 3.47 -23.29 -27.14
N SER A 24 2.58 -24.21 -27.54
CA SER A 24 1.25 -24.34 -26.93
C SER A 24 1.33 -24.69 -25.43
N LYS A 25 2.30 -25.49 -25.00
CA LYS A 25 2.47 -25.85 -23.59
C LYS A 25 2.98 -24.68 -22.77
N VAL A 26 3.93 -23.92 -23.28
CA VAL A 26 4.44 -22.68 -22.66
C VAL A 26 3.30 -21.67 -22.54
N GLU A 27 2.51 -21.48 -23.59
CA GLU A 27 1.35 -20.57 -23.59
C GLU A 27 0.36 -20.95 -22.49
N LYS A 28 0.00 -22.24 -22.37
CA LYS A 28 -0.92 -22.71 -21.33
C LYS A 28 -0.39 -22.47 -19.91
N VAL A 29 0.91 -22.62 -19.69
CA VAL A 29 1.54 -22.37 -18.38
C VAL A 29 1.56 -20.88 -18.10
N SER A 30 1.95 -20.06 -19.07
CA SER A 30 1.94 -18.59 -19.00
C SER A 30 0.55 -18.07 -18.65
N GLU A 31 -0.47 -18.50 -19.39
CA GLU A 31 -1.86 -18.14 -19.18
C GLU A 31 -2.41 -18.61 -17.83
N LYS A 32 -1.93 -19.75 -17.32
CA LYS A 32 -2.31 -20.23 -15.98
C LYS A 32 -1.68 -19.37 -14.89
N ILE A 33 -0.40 -19.02 -15.04
CA ILE A 33 0.30 -18.11 -14.11
C ILE A 33 -0.39 -16.74 -14.12
N LYS A 34 -0.67 -16.21 -15.31
CA LYS A 34 -1.36 -14.92 -15.49
C LYS A 34 -2.71 -14.89 -14.78
N ARG A 35 -3.59 -15.88 -15.03
CA ARG A 35 -4.88 -15.96 -14.32
C ARG A 35 -4.74 -16.10 -12.81
N ASN A 36 -3.76 -16.87 -12.34
CA ASN A 36 -3.51 -17.00 -10.90
C ASN A 36 -3.06 -15.68 -10.29
N LEU A 37 -2.19 -14.93 -10.98
CA LEU A 37 -1.76 -13.61 -10.53
C LEU A 37 -2.93 -12.61 -10.56
N GLU A 38 -3.73 -12.58 -11.63
CA GLU A 38 -4.94 -11.77 -11.74
C GLU A 38 -5.87 -12.02 -10.54
N LEU A 39 -6.16 -13.28 -10.20
CA LEU A 39 -6.98 -13.64 -9.03
C LEU A 39 -6.33 -13.23 -7.69
N CYS A 40 -5.00 -13.31 -7.57
CA CYS A 40 -4.27 -12.84 -6.39
C CYS A 40 -4.31 -11.31 -6.22
N PHE A 41 -4.39 -10.55 -7.31
CA PHE A 41 -4.45 -9.09 -7.28
C PHE A 41 -5.88 -8.54 -7.24
N GLU A 42 -6.87 -9.21 -7.86
CA GLU A 42 -8.30 -8.89 -7.69
C GLU A 42 -8.79 -9.16 -6.26
N SER A 43 -8.19 -10.12 -5.57
CA SER A 43 -8.43 -10.36 -4.14
C SER A 43 -7.77 -9.31 -3.22
N LYS A 44 -7.13 -8.27 -3.78
CA LYS A 44 -6.52 -7.15 -3.05
C LYS A 44 -7.10 -5.80 -3.47
N LEU A 45 -8.43 -5.66 -3.37
CA LEU A 45 -9.06 -4.41 -2.90
C LEU A 45 -9.76 -4.60 -1.55
N VAL A 46 -9.35 -5.62 -0.79
CA VAL A 46 -9.41 -5.53 0.66
C VAL A 46 -7.97 -5.26 1.05
N GLU A 47 -7.68 -4.00 1.39
CA GLU A 47 -6.42 -3.66 2.03
C GLU A 47 -6.16 -4.71 3.12
N PRO A 48 -4.94 -5.29 3.20
CA PRO A 48 -4.59 -5.99 4.41
C PRO A 48 -4.80 -4.96 5.52
N LYS A 49 -5.69 -5.26 6.48
CA LYS A 49 -5.70 -4.62 7.81
C LYS A 49 -4.36 -4.93 8.44
N ASP A 50 -3.35 -4.23 7.95
CA ASP A 50 -2.08 -4.08 8.57
C ASP A 50 -2.40 -3.40 9.91
N PRO A 51 -1.97 -3.93 11.07
CA PRO A 51 -2.12 -3.20 12.32
C PRO A 51 -1.45 -1.81 12.26
N SER A 52 -0.57 -1.57 11.26
CA SER A 52 -0.04 -0.26 10.92
C SER A 52 -1.02 0.68 10.19
N GLN A 53 -2.04 0.18 9.48
CA GLN A 53 -3.07 1.03 8.86
C GLN A 53 -4.05 1.60 9.88
N THR A 54 -4.38 0.83 10.93
CA THR A 54 -5.19 1.35 12.05
C THR A 54 -4.49 2.53 12.72
N SER A 55 -3.18 2.43 12.96
CA SER A 55 -2.43 3.50 13.62
C SER A 55 -2.22 4.73 12.75
N VAL A 56 -2.12 4.58 11.42
CA VAL A 56 -2.06 5.72 10.49
C VAL A 56 -3.37 6.51 10.53
N ASN A 57 -4.52 5.82 10.52
CA ASN A 57 -5.82 6.49 10.67
C ASN A 57 -5.98 7.18 12.04
N GLU A 58 -5.58 6.52 13.13
CA GLU A 58 -5.64 7.12 14.47
C GLU A 58 -4.73 8.34 14.60
N TYR A 59 -3.56 8.33 13.97
CA TYR A 59 -2.64 9.46 13.96
C TYR A 59 -3.19 10.63 13.15
N ASP A 60 -3.76 10.36 11.97
CA ASP A 60 -4.38 11.40 11.15
C ASP A 60 -5.58 12.03 11.85
N GLU A 61 -6.43 11.24 12.51
CA GLU A 61 -7.52 11.74 13.35
C GLU A 61 -7.01 12.59 14.51
N LEU A 62 -5.92 12.17 15.17
CA LEU A 62 -5.29 12.93 16.24
C LEU A 62 -4.78 14.27 15.72
N ILE A 63 -4.09 14.29 14.59
CA ILE A 63 -3.59 15.51 13.95
C ILE A 63 -4.76 16.44 13.59
N GLN A 64 -5.87 15.93 13.04
CA GLN A 64 -7.06 16.73 12.78
C GLN A 64 -7.66 17.34 14.06
N LYS A 65 -7.77 16.55 15.14
CA LYS A 65 -8.24 17.05 16.45
C LYS A 65 -7.31 18.14 17.01
N LEU A 66 -6.00 17.98 16.87
CA LEU A 66 -5.02 18.97 17.29
C LEU A 66 -5.13 20.27 16.47
N LYS A 67 -5.34 20.18 15.15
CA LYS A 67 -5.58 21.36 14.29
C LYS A 67 -6.82 22.12 14.73
N ALA A 68 -7.94 21.42 14.92
CA ALA A 68 -9.19 22.03 15.37
C ALA A 68 -9.04 22.74 16.73
N LYS A 69 -8.34 22.11 17.67
CA LYS A 69 -8.06 22.72 18.99
C LYS A 69 -7.11 23.92 18.86
N CYS A 70 -6.12 23.86 17.98
CA CYS A 70 -5.13 24.91 17.82
C CYS A 70 -5.75 26.24 17.37
N VAL A 71 -6.79 26.22 16.52
CA VAL A 71 -7.45 27.43 16.03
C VAL A 71 -8.02 28.28 17.17
N LEU A 72 -8.73 27.64 18.11
CA LEU A 72 -9.41 28.30 19.23
C LEU A 72 -8.55 28.40 20.51
N ALA A 73 -7.36 27.77 20.51
CA ALA A 73 -6.49 27.70 21.67
C ALA A 73 -5.85 29.04 22.05
N SER A 74 -5.59 29.19 23.36
CA SER A 74 -4.75 30.23 23.93
C SER A 74 -3.32 30.15 23.39
N LYS A 75 -2.52 31.21 23.56
CA LYS A 75 -1.12 31.22 23.11
C LYS A 75 -0.29 30.10 23.77
N GLU A 76 -0.53 29.82 25.04
CA GLU A 76 0.16 28.77 25.79
C GLU A 76 -0.23 27.38 25.30
N ASP A 77 -1.52 27.15 25.05
CA ASP A 77 -1.98 25.85 24.56
C ASP A 77 -1.56 25.61 23.11
N LYS A 78 -1.44 26.66 22.29
CA LYS A 78 -0.82 26.57 20.96
C LYS A 78 0.63 26.09 21.05
N ILE A 79 1.40 26.59 22.02
CA ILE A 79 2.78 26.14 22.24
C ILE A 79 2.80 24.66 22.63
N LYS A 80 1.94 24.24 23.56
CA LYS A 80 1.82 22.83 23.96
C LYS A 80 1.46 21.92 22.78
N ILE A 81 0.51 22.33 21.95
CA ILE A 81 0.10 21.57 20.75
C ILE A 81 1.28 21.45 19.78
N ILE A 82 1.97 22.56 19.49
CA ILE A 82 3.11 22.57 18.56
C ILE A 82 4.27 21.72 19.11
N SER A 83 4.51 21.70 20.42
CA SER A 83 5.57 20.87 21.04
C SER A 83 5.33 19.36 20.93
N LEU A 84 4.09 18.93 20.70
CA LEU A 84 3.75 17.52 20.51
C LEU A 84 3.94 17.05 19.06
N LEU A 85 4.22 17.97 18.13
CA LEU A 85 4.36 17.65 16.72
C LEU A 85 5.71 17.01 16.40
N PRO A 86 5.80 16.15 15.38
CA PRO A 86 7.05 15.51 15.01
C PRO A 86 8.16 16.53 14.69
N PRO A 87 9.40 16.29 15.16
CA PRO A 87 10.52 17.18 14.87
C PRO A 87 10.84 17.23 13.37
N SER A 88 10.53 16.15 12.64
CA SER A 88 10.70 16.01 11.19
C SER A 88 9.85 16.97 10.35
N TRP A 89 8.79 17.57 10.92
CA TRP A 89 7.95 18.51 10.19
C TRP A 89 8.64 19.86 10.05
N SER A 90 8.58 20.44 8.83
CA SER A 90 9.14 21.76 8.57
C SER A 90 8.32 22.85 9.26
N ARG A 91 8.96 24.00 9.55
CA ARG A 91 8.29 25.14 10.17
C ARG A 91 7.13 25.66 9.31
N ALA A 92 7.35 25.73 8.00
CA ALA A 92 6.34 26.12 7.02
C ALA A 92 5.14 25.16 7.00
N LYS A 93 5.39 23.84 7.07
CA LYS A 93 4.32 22.83 7.14
C LYS A 93 3.45 23.04 8.38
N ILE A 94 4.06 23.19 9.55
CA ILE A 94 3.32 23.39 10.81
C ILE A 94 2.55 24.71 10.77
N ALA A 95 3.18 25.80 10.30
CA ALA A 95 2.54 27.11 10.21
C ALA A 95 1.29 27.08 9.32
N SER A 96 1.41 26.45 8.15
CA SER A 96 0.30 26.30 7.20
C SER A 96 -0.80 25.37 7.73
N GLU A 97 -0.44 24.23 8.31
CA GLU A 97 -1.42 23.22 8.72
C GLU A 97 -2.18 23.56 10.01
N PHE A 98 -1.55 24.31 10.93
CA PHE A 98 -2.13 24.71 12.22
C PHE A 98 -2.59 26.18 12.25
N ASN A 99 -2.47 26.90 11.12
CA ASN A 99 -2.81 28.32 10.98
C ASN A 99 -2.15 29.20 12.06
N VAL A 100 -0.85 29.01 12.23
CA VAL A 100 -0.01 29.74 13.20
C VAL A 100 1.14 30.43 12.49
N THR A 101 1.70 31.49 13.11
CA THR A 101 2.84 32.19 12.52
C THR A 101 4.12 31.37 12.61
N GLU A 102 4.98 31.43 11.59
CA GLU A 102 6.28 30.75 11.62
C GLU A 102 7.14 31.17 12.83
N ARG A 103 7.00 32.43 13.27
CA ARG A 103 7.68 32.94 14.46
C ARG A 103 7.30 32.13 15.71
N LEU A 104 6.02 31.80 15.88
CA LEU A 104 5.55 30.99 17.01
C LEU A 104 6.15 29.59 16.94
N VAL A 105 6.08 28.95 15.77
CA VAL A 105 6.64 27.61 15.54
C VAL A 105 8.15 27.57 15.83
N ARG A 106 8.89 28.60 15.39
CA ARG A 106 10.32 28.72 15.67
C ARG A 106 10.60 28.79 17.17
N LEU A 107 9.92 29.68 17.89
CA LEU A 107 10.12 29.86 19.32
C LEU A 107 9.79 28.58 20.09
N THR A 108 8.70 27.88 19.73
CA THR A 108 8.34 26.61 20.35
C THR A 108 9.38 25.51 20.12
N LYS A 109 9.95 25.43 18.91
CA LYS A 109 11.03 24.46 18.62
C LYS A 109 12.37 24.79 19.27
N GLU A 110 12.56 26.01 19.76
CA GLU A 110 13.75 26.40 20.55
C GLU A 110 13.56 26.09 22.07
N LEU A 111 12.32 25.84 22.49
CA LEU A 111 11.93 25.55 23.88
C LEU A 111 11.92 24.05 24.23
N VAL A 112 11.96 23.18 23.23
CA VAL A 112 11.84 21.71 23.31
C VAL A 112 13.07 21.07 22.71
#